data_AF-U1ZLR7-F1
#
_entry.id   AF-U1ZLR7-F1
#
_cell.length_a   1.000
_cell.length_b   1.000
_cell.length_c   1.000
_cell.angle_alpha   90.00
_cell.angle_beta   90.00
_cell.angle_gamma   90.00
#
_symmetry.space_group_name_H-M   'P 1'
#
loop_
_entity.id
_entity.type
_entity.pdbx_description
1 polymer ?
#
loop_
_entity_poly.entity_id
_entity_poly.type
_entity_poly.pdbx_seq_one_letter_code
_entity_poly.pdbx_strand_id
1 'polypeptide(L)'
;RFTAAERAVGEQPQGLVEYRQRLAAQPPRGVRLELVKRLDAAAHTTVLASLLRYEVGKTQALLALRARGENLDEAELQAQTQTQAAAIRQSSAQAVESFMLYAYRQMPSEQLAEYAALYEHASVNRLLAASVAAVPQLFGERREQLRQAR
;
A
#
# COMPACT_ATOMS: atom_id res chain seq x y z
N ARG A 1 -14.53 11.24 -20.19
CA ARG A 1 -13.18 11.05 -20.79
C ARG A 1 -12.22 11.91 -19.99
N PHE A 2 -11.11 11.34 -19.49
CA PHE A 2 -10.11 12.08 -18.72
C PHE A 2 -9.39 13.13 -19.59
N THR A 3 -9.17 14.31 -19.02
CA THR A 3 -8.41 15.44 -19.56
C THR A 3 -6.95 15.08 -19.81
N ALA A 4 -6.23 15.90 -20.58
CA ALA A 4 -4.79 15.73 -20.79
C ALA A 4 -4.00 15.83 -19.47
N ALA A 5 -4.45 16.68 -18.54
CA ALA A 5 -3.86 16.81 -17.22
C ALA A 5 -4.08 15.54 -16.36
N GLU A 6 -5.28 14.94 -16.42
CA GLU A 6 -5.59 13.69 -15.70
C GLU A 6 -4.84 12.49 -16.28
N ARG A 7 -4.50 12.49 -17.59
CA ARG A 7 -3.67 11.46 -18.21
C ARG A 7 -2.18 11.59 -17.90
N ALA A 8 -1.70 12.81 -17.65
CA ALA A 8 -0.31 13.07 -17.27
C ALA A 8 0.01 12.62 -15.81
N VAL A 9 -1.00 12.26 -15.03
CA VAL A 9 -0.82 11.72 -13.67
C VAL A 9 -0.22 10.32 -13.76
N GLY A 10 1.10 10.22 -13.53
CA GLY A 10 1.83 8.94 -13.44
C GLY A 10 2.91 8.72 -14.50
N GLU A 11 3.03 9.59 -15.51
CA GLU A 11 3.97 9.40 -16.63
C GLU A 11 5.44 9.73 -16.30
N GLN A 12 5.76 10.24 -15.10
CA GLN A 12 7.15 10.56 -14.72
C GLN A 12 7.60 9.87 -13.42
N PRO A 13 8.08 8.61 -13.51
CA PRO A 13 8.72 7.91 -12.39
C PRO A 13 9.93 8.67 -11.82
N GLN A 14 10.67 9.38 -12.67
CA GLN A 14 11.82 10.22 -12.30
C GLN A 14 11.40 11.38 -11.39
N GLY A 15 10.23 11.98 -11.64
CA GLY A 15 9.72 13.09 -10.85
C GLY A 15 9.48 12.75 -9.38
N LEU A 16 9.06 11.51 -9.07
CA LEU A 16 8.89 11.07 -7.68
C LEU A 16 10.24 10.88 -6.96
N VAL A 17 11.26 10.37 -7.66
CA VAL A 17 12.61 10.18 -7.09
C VAL A 17 13.24 11.53 -6.75
N GLU A 18 13.22 12.48 -7.69
CA GLU A 18 13.70 13.86 -7.46
C GLU A 18 12.87 14.56 -6.38
N TYR A 19 11.57 14.29 -6.31
CA TYR A 19 10.72 14.85 -5.27
C TYR A 19 11.05 14.32 -3.88
N ARG A 20 11.36 13.02 -3.73
CA ARG A 20 11.83 12.45 -2.46
C ARG A 20 13.12 13.12 -1.98
N GLN A 21 14.06 13.38 -2.88
CA GLN A 21 15.30 14.10 -2.55
C GLN A 21 14.99 15.52 -2.05
N ARG A 22 14.05 16.23 -2.71
CA ARG A 22 13.62 17.56 -2.27
C ARG A 22 12.92 17.54 -0.90
N LEU A 23 12.07 16.56 -0.62
CA LEU A 23 11.40 16.45 0.69
C LEU A 23 12.40 16.30 1.84
N ALA A 24 13.51 15.61 1.62
CA ALA A 24 14.57 15.48 2.63
C ALA A 24 15.27 16.83 2.91
N ALA A 25 15.44 17.66 1.89
CA ALA A 25 16.06 18.99 2.01
C ALA A 25 15.08 20.08 2.48
N GLN A 26 13.80 19.93 2.12
CA GLN A 26 12.72 20.90 2.35
C GLN A 26 11.47 20.13 2.79
N PRO A 27 11.33 19.85 4.10
CA PRO A 27 10.19 19.11 4.60
C PRO A 27 8.89 19.88 4.34
N PRO A 28 7.79 19.17 4.05
CA PRO A 28 6.51 19.82 3.81
C PRO A 28 6.01 20.53 5.07
N ARG A 29 5.19 21.57 4.89
CA ARG A 29 4.54 22.25 6.02
C ARG A 29 3.74 21.22 6.83
N GLY A 30 3.79 21.31 8.17
CA GLY A 30 3.14 20.34 9.06
C GLY A 30 1.66 20.10 8.74
N VAL A 31 0.90 21.15 8.42
CA VAL A 31 -0.51 21.04 8.02
C VAL A 31 -0.71 20.13 6.79
N ARG A 32 0.19 20.20 5.81
CA ARG A 32 0.10 19.33 4.61
C ARG A 32 0.40 17.88 4.97
N LEU A 33 1.40 17.65 5.81
CA LEU A 33 1.77 16.32 6.27
C LEU A 33 0.61 15.66 7.02
N GLU A 34 -0.04 16.39 7.93
CA GLU A 34 -1.19 15.88 8.69
C GLU A 34 -2.40 15.59 7.79
N LEU A 35 -2.65 16.40 6.75
CA LEU A 35 -3.69 16.09 5.76
C LEU A 35 -3.39 14.82 4.96
N VAL A 36 -2.14 14.60 4.56
CA VAL A 36 -1.74 13.37 3.86
C VAL A 36 -1.88 12.16 4.79
N LYS A 37 -1.48 12.25 6.06
CA LYS A 37 -1.67 11.18 7.03
C LYS A 37 -3.14 10.87 7.28
N ARG A 38 -3.99 11.90 7.39
CA ARG A 38 -5.45 11.75 7.51
C ARG A 38 -6.02 11.01 6.30
N LEU A 39 -5.62 11.42 5.09
CA LEU A 39 -6.04 10.75 3.86
C LEU A 39 -5.55 9.29 3.81
N ASP A 40 -4.29 9.02 4.14
CA ASP A 40 -3.74 7.66 4.20
C ASP A 40 -4.53 6.77 5.17
N ALA A 41 -4.80 7.29 6.37
CA ALA A 41 -5.59 6.60 7.38
C ALA A 41 -7.02 6.32 6.88
N ALA A 42 -7.70 7.30 6.29
CA ALA A 42 -9.06 7.14 5.77
C ALA A 42 -9.14 6.19 4.56
N ALA A 43 -8.14 6.25 3.67
CA ALA A 43 -8.07 5.43 2.47
C ALA A 43 -7.43 4.04 2.69
N HIS A 44 -6.96 3.75 3.91
CA HIS A 44 -6.25 2.52 4.27
C HIS A 44 -5.04 2.23 3.36
N THR A 45 -4.42 3.26 2.77
CA THR A 45 -3.48 3.05 1.64
C THR A 45 -2.21 2.34 2.09
N THR A 46 -1.57 2.80 3.16
CA THR A 46 -0.41 2.13 3.76
C THR A 46 -0.74 0.72 4.23
N VAL A 47 -1.92 0.53 4.83
CA VAL A 47 -2.38 -0.78 5.31
C VAL A 47 -2.48 -1.75 4.15
N LEU A 48 -3.28 -1.42 3.13
CA LEU A 48 -3.47 -2.25 1.94
C LEU A 48 -2.17 -2.48 1.17
N ALA A 49 -1.34 -1.45 0.98
CA ALA A 49 -0.07 -1.58 0.28
C ALA A 49 0.90 -2.50 1.03
N SER A 50 0.99 -2.37 2.36
CA SER A 50 1.82 -3.27 3.19
C SER A 50 1.29 -4.71 3.15
N LEU A 51 -0.02 -4.89 3.22
CA LEU A 51 -0.67 -6.19 3.21
C LEU A 51 -0.44 -6.92 1.88
N LEU A 52 -0.69 -6.23 0.75
CA LEU A 52 -0.47 -6.80 -0.58
C LEU A 52 1.00 -7.17 -0.80
N ARG A 53 1.95 -6.30 -0.41
CA ARG A 53 3.39 -6.61 -0.51
C ARG A 53 3.77 -7.81 0.33
N TYR A 54 3.24 -7.91 1.56
CA TYR A 54 3.49 -9.04 2.45
C TYR A 54 2.93 -10.34 1.88
N GLU A 55 1.66 -10.35 1.47
CA GLU A 55 0.99 -11.55 0.94
C GLU A 55 1.58 -12.03 -0.38
N VAL A 56 1.99 -11.12 -1.26
CA VAL A 56 2.72 -11.46 -2.49
C VAL A 56 4.09 -12.04 -2.14
N GLY A 57 4.85 -11.42 -1.24
CA GLY A 57 6.15 -11.93 -0.80
C GLY A 57 6.06 -13.32 -0.15
N LYS A 58 5.03 -13.53 0.68
CA LYS A 58 4.72 -14.83 1.29
C LYS A 58 4.43 -15.89 0.22
N THR A 59 3.66 -15.53 -0.81
CA THR A 59 3.37 -16.42 -1.95
C THR A 59 4.62 -16.74 -2.77
N GLN A 60 5.50 -15.77 -2.99
CA GLN A 60 6.79 -15.99 -3.66
C GLN A 60 7.69 -16.94 -2.85
N ALA A 61 7.71 -16.80 -1.52
CA ALA A 61 8.45 -17.70 -0.64
C ALA A 61 7.95 -19.15 -0.76
N LEU A 62 6.63 -19.36 -0.78
CA LEU A 62 6.03 -20.69 -1.02
C LEU A 62 6.48 -21.27 -2.36
N LEU A 63 6.43 -20.49 -3.44
CA LEU A 63 6.85 -20.98 -4.77
C LEU A 63 8.32 -21.37 -4.79
N ALA A 64 9.19 -20.60 -4.13
CA ALA A 64 10.61 -20.92 -4.00
C ALA A 64 10.86 -22.20 -3.18
N LEU A 65 10.12 -22.40 -2.09
CA LEU A 65 10.17 -23.62 -1.27
C LEU A 65 9.75 -24.85 -2.09
N ARG A 66 8.66 -24.73 -2.84
CA ARG A 66 8.16 -25.79 -3.72
C ARG A 66 9.14 -26.17 -4.81
N ALA A 67 9.84 -25.20 -5.40
CA ALA A 67 10.91 -25.46 -6.36
C ALA A 67 12.08 -26.27 -5.75
N ARG A 68 12.23 -26.27 -4.42
CA ARG A 68 13.20 -27.09 -3.67
C ARG A 68 12.60 -28.40 -3.11
N GLY A 69 11.35 -28.71 -3.42
CA GLY A 69 10.65 -29.89 -2.89
C GLY A 69 10.07 -29.72 -1.47
N GLU A 70 10.16 -28.52 -0.90
CA GLU A 70 9.55 -28.19 0.39
C GLU A 70 8.11 -27.71 0.22
N ASN A 71 7.21 -28.03 1.16
CA ASN A 71 5.81 -27.65 1.05
C ASN A 71 5.21 -27.29 2.43
N LEU A 72 5.49 -26.06 2.89
CA LEU A 72 5.02 -25.54 4.18
C LEU A 72 3.57 -25.09 4.13
N ASP A 73 2.81 -25.40 5.18
CA ASP A 73 1.43 -24.92 5.34
C ASP A 73 1.36 -23.41 5.64
N GLU A 74 0.15 -22.87 5.69
CA GLU A 74 -0.08 -21.44 5.86
C GLU A 74 0.46 -20.89 7.20
N ALA A 75 0.40 -21.70 8.26
CA ALA A 75 0.84 -21.32 9.60
C ALA A 75 2.36 -21.35 9.70
N GLU A 76 3.01 -22.39 9.16
CA GLU A 76 4.46 -22.50 9.06
C GLU A 76 5.04 -21.37 8.21
N LEU A 77 4.43 -21.11 7.04
CA LEU A 77 4.84 -20.04 6.15
C LEU A 77 4.63 -18.65 6.79
N GLN A 78 3.57 -18.48 7.58
CA GLN A 78 3.36 -17.26 8.37
C GLN A 78 4.51 -17.08 9.37
N ALA A 79 4.81 -18.12 10.15
CA ALA A 79 5.84 -18.06 11.19
C ALA A 79 7.21 -17.66 10.61
N GLN A 80 7.58 -18.20 9.44
CA GLN A 80 8.85 -17.88 8.78
C GLN A 80 8.92 -16.46 8.20
N THR A 81 7.79 -15.91 7.77
CA THR A 81 7.75 -14.61 7.07
C THR A 81 7.36 -13.45 7.99
N GLN A 82 6.81 -13.72 9.18
CA GLN A 82 6.32 -12.71 10.12
C GLN A 82 7.37 -11.65 10.49
N THR A 83 8.65 -12.04 10.57
CA THR A 83 9.77 -11.14 10.88
C THR A 83 9.92 -10.01 9.86
N GLN A 84 9.47 -10.21 8.62
CA GLN A 84 9.55 -9.21 7.54
C GLN A 84 8.37 -8.22 7.58
N ALA A 85 7.27 -8.55 8.28
CA ALA A 85 6.03 -7.78 8.24
C ALA A 85 6.23 -6.34 8.75
N ALA A 86 7.02 -6.15 9.81
CA ALA A 86 7.28 -4.82 10.38
C ALA A 86 8.09 -3.94 9.41
N ALA A 87 9.14 -4.48 8.80
CA ALA A 87 9.97 -3.76 7.81
C ALA A 87 9.17 -3.42 6.54
N ILE A 88 8.30 -4.33 6.09
CA ILE A 88 7.40 -4.07 4.96
C ILE A 88 6.42 -2.94 5.30
N ARG A 89 5.82 -2.96 6.49
CA ARG A 89 4.91 -1.90 6.94
C ARG A 89 5.60 -0.54 6.99
N GLN A 90 6.79 -0.46 7.59
CA GLN A 90 7.55 0.77 7.68
C GLN A 90 7.93 1.31 6.30
N SER A 91 8.49 0.46 5.43
CA SER A 91 8.87 0.88 4.07
C SER A 91 7.65 1.28 3.22
N SER A 92 6.51 0.60 3.39
CA SER A 92 5.25 0.98 2.74
C SER A 92 4.76 2.33 3.21
N ALA A 93 4.79 2.62 4.52
CA ALA A 93 4.37 3.91 5.06
C ALA A 93 5.19 5.07 4.46
N GLN A 94 6.52 4.91 4.41
CA GLN A 94 7.41 5.92 3.80
C GLN A 94 7.16 6.09 2.29
N ALA A 95 6.96 4.98 1.57
CA ALA A 95 6.68 5.02 0.14
C ALA A 95 5.33 5.70 -0.15
N VAL A 96 4.29 5.38 0.62
CA VAL A 96 2.95 5.95 0.49
C VAL A 96 2.94 7.43 0.87
N GLU A 97 3.56 7.83 1.98
CA GLU A 97 3.61 9.23 2.39
C GLU A 97 4.29 10.10 1.31
N SER A 98 5.47 9.69 0.84
CA SER A 98 6.19 10.41 -0.22
C SER A 98 5.39 10.43 -1.53
N PHE A 99 4.70 9.34 -1.87
CA PHE A 99 3.83 9.28 -3.03
C PHE A 99 2.63 10.21 -2.91
N MET A 100 1.91 10.22 -1.78
CA MET A 100 0.75 11.08 -1.57
C MET A 100 1.14 12.56 -1.58
N LEU A 101 2.24 12.92 -0.91
CA LEU A 101 2.79 14.28 -0.98
C LEU A 101 3.07 14.70 -2.43
N TYR A 102 3.65 13.80 -3.22
CA TYR A 102 3.88 14.05 -4.65
C TYR A 102 2.57 14.15 -5.43
N ALA A 103 1.68 13.17 -5.31
CA ALA A 103 0.43 13.06 -6.06
C ALA A 103 -0.47 14.28 -5.84
N TYR A 104 -0.55 14.78 -4.60
CA TYR A 104 -1.40 15.90 -4.23
C TYR A 104 -0.66 17.23 -4.10
N ARG A 105 0.59 17.33 -4.59
CA ARG A 105 1.43 18.54 -4.45
C ARG A 105 0.81 19.80 -5.08
N GLN A 106 -0.01 19.63 -6.12
CA GLN A 106 -0.67 20.72 -6.83
C GLN A 106 -2.10 20.99 -6.33
N MET A 107 -2.63 20.14 -5.44
CA MET A 107 -3.98 20.28 -4.90
C MET A 107 -3.97 21.24 -3.71
N PRO A 108 -4.79 22.31 -3.68
CA PRO A 108 -4.95 23.16 -2.50
C PRO A 108 -5.31 22.35 -1.24
N SER A 109 -4.87 22.81 -0.06
CA SER A 109 -5.07 22.07 1.19
C SER A 109 -6.55 21.87 1.54
N GLU A 110 -7.39 22.86 1.25
CA GLU A 110 -8.85 22.78 1.48
C GLU A 110 -9.48 21.68 0.63
N GLN A 111 -9.14 21.62 -0.66
CA GLN A 111 -9.60 20.56 -1.57
C GLN A 111 -9.08 19.19 -1.15
N LEU A 112 -7.84 19.09 -0.65
CA LEU A 112 -7.32 17.83 -0.11
C LEU A 112 -8.06 17.38 1.16
N ALA A 113 -8.49 18.33 2.00
CA ALA A 113 -9.28 18.04 3.18
C ALA A 113 -10.69 17.54 2.81
N GLU A 114 -11.33 18.15 1.82
CA GLU A 114 -12.61 17.67 1.27
C GLU A 114 -12.45 16.26 0.65
N TYR A 115 -11.35 16.04 -0.06
CA TYR A 115 -11.06 14.73 -0.65
C TYR A 115 -10.86 13.65 0.42
N ALA A 116 -10.17 13.96 1.53
CA ALA A 116 -10.04 13.05 2.66
C ALA A 116 -11.40 12.71 3.28
N ALA A 117 -12.30 13.70 3.41
CA ALA A 117 -13.64 13.49 3.96
C ALA A 117 -14.49 12.50 3.13
N LEU A 118 -14.25 12.38 1.82
CA LEU A 118 -14.91 11.37 0.99
C LEU A 118 -14.56 9.94 1.41
N TYR A 119 -13.30 9.68 1.77
CA TYR A 119 -12.85 8.37 2.26
C TYR A 119 -13.31 8.07 3.69
N GLU A 120 -13.52 9.10 4.50
CA GLU A 120 -14.03 8.97 5.87
C GLU A 120 -15.52 8.61 5.92
N HIS A 121 -16.24 8.77 4.81
CA HIS A 121 -17.65 8.41 4.73
C HIS A 121 -17.86 6.93 5.11
N ALA A 122 -18.86 6.66 5.95
CA ALA A 122 -19.04 5.34 6.58
C ALA A 122 -19.15 4.17 5.59
N SER A 123 -19.76 4.40 4.41
CA SER A 123 -19.84 3.38 3.36
C SER A 123 -18.49 3.04 2.73
N VAL A 124 -17.64 4.05 2.49
CA VAL A 124 -16.30 3.87 1.92
C VAL A 124 -15.37 3.22 2.94
N ASN A 125 -15.39 3.70 4.18
CA ASN A 125 -14.62 3.09 5.27
C ASN A 125 -15.00 1.62 5.45
N ARG A 126 -16.30 1.28 5.47
CA ARG A 126 -16.75 -0.12 5.56
C ARG A 126 -16.22 -0.98 4.42
N LEU A 127 -16.23 -0.47 3.18
CA LEU A 127 -15.67 -1.17 2.02
C LEU A 127 -14.16 -1.42 2.20
N LEU A 128 -13.41 -0.41 2.61
CA LEU A 128 -11.95 -0.51 2.78
C LEU A 128 -11.58 -1.43 3.94
N ALA A 129 -12.30 -1.37 5.05
CA ALA A 129 -12.13 -2.30 6.17
C ALA A 129 -12.42 -3.75 5.76
N ALA A 130 -13.52 -3.98 5.01
CA ALA A 130 -13.83 -5.31 4.47
C ALA A 130 -12.74 -5.80 3.51
N SER A 131 -12.20 -4.91 2.66
CA SER A 131 -11.11 -5.23 1.74
C SER A 131 -9.84 -5.63 2.49
N VAL A 132 -9.47 -4.88 3.53
CA VAL A 132 -8.32 -5.21 4.40
C VAL A 132 -8.49 -6.58 5.05
N ALA A 133 -9.70 -6.91 5.52
CA ALA A 133 -9.97 -8.20 6.14
C ALA A 133 -9.95 -9.36 5.14
N ALA A 134 -10.44 -9.14 3.92
CA ALA A 134 -10.57 -10.19 2.90
C ALA A 134 -9.24 -10.57 2.23
N VAL A 135 -8.32 -9.62 2.06
CA VAL A 135 -7.06 -9.84 1.32
C VAL A 135 -6.26 -11.05 1.84
N PRO A 136 -5.96 -11.19 3.15
CA PRO A 136 -5.15 -12.31 3.63
C PRO A 136 -5.83 -13.66 3.40
N GLN A 137 -7.15 -13.71 3.59
CA GLN A 137 -7.94 -14.92 3.35
C GLN A 137 -7.83 -15.36 1.88
N LEU A 138 -8.08 -14.44 0.94
CA LEU A 138 -8.04 -14.75 -0.50
C LEU A 138 -6.64 -15.21 -0.94
N PHE A 139 -5.59 -14.61 -0.39
CA PHE A 139 -4.22 -15.03 -0.66
C PHE A 139 -3.90 -16.41 -0.05
N GLY A 140 -4.37 -16.68 1.17
CA GLY A 140 -4.23 -17.98 1.81
C GLY A 140 -4.94 -19.10 1.03
N GLU A 141 -6.19 -18.88 0.63
CA GLU A 141 -6.95 -19.79 -0.24
C GLU A 141 -6.20 -20.08 -1.54
N ARG A 142 -5.64 -19.04 -2.17
CA ARG A 142 -4.86 -19.21 -3.40
C ARG A 142 -3.56 -19.99 -3.16
N ARG A 143 -2.87 -19.75 -2.04
CA ARG A 143 -1.66 -20.51 -1.67
C ARG A 143 -1.96 -21.98 -1.41
N GLU A 144 -3.09 -22.29 -0.78
CA GLU A 144 -3.48 -23.69 -0.57
C GLU A 144 -3.76 -24.41 -1.90
N GLN A 145 -4.45 -23.76 -2.84
CA GLN A 145 -4.60 -24.30 -4.20
C GLN A 145 -3.25 -24.55 -4.88
N LEU A 146 -2.27 -23.65 -4.68
CA LEU A 146 -0.92 -23.84 -5.20
C LEU A 146 -0.29 -25.09 -4.56
N ARG A 147 -0.33 -25.24 -3.23
CA ARG A 147 0.24 -26.40 -2.52
C ARG A 147 -0.29 -27.74 -3.03
N GLN A 148 -1.57 -27.79 -3.42
CA GLN A 148 -2.25 -29.00 -3.89
C GLN A 148 -2.02 -29.29 -5.38
N ALA A 149 -1.68 -28.28 -6.19
CA ALA A 149 -1.39 -28.47 -7.61
C ALA A 149 -0.09 -29.26 -7.79
N ARG A 150 -0.16 -30.46 -8.36
CA ARG A 150 0.99 -31.34 -8.62
C ARG A 150 1.97 -30.75 -9.62
#